data_AF-A0A821ID37-F1
#
_entry.id   AF-A0A821ID37-F1
#
_cell.length_a   1.000
_cell.length_b   1.000
_cell.length_c   1.000
_cell.angle_alpha   90.00
_cell.angle_beta   90.00
_cell.angle_gamma   90.00
#
_symmetry.space_group_name_H-M   'P 1'
#
loop_
_entity.id
_entity.type
_entity.pdbx_description
1 polymer ?
#
loop_
_entity_poly.entity_id
_entity_poly.type
_entity_poly.pdbx_seq_one_letter_code
_entity_poly.pdbx_strand_id
1 'polypeptide(L)'
;MAKGKKKSKKKDAALLEQNAQLLRRILKLYDQYSTEQNSVTCTEVTKTIRLLIEEGESLTRVFLRPNPQKAIKPVEVTDEPKPVAEAFPILQTCVRPFVRTLSTCEVNTLKVFAVWNICMDLLDCIDLGLYLKRPTTIVQTLSLKDCLLQPEPLYRLSTEIYLDGNHFGCQGAFDIIKLLLLDCEKFLLDKQDKLRVEMELKEQEALLRERQGLPRELTEKKKKKKKLTLDDMPPFGPFVTKIHLFDNDIDCLQPDGFAIVQQTINAFARLIEISEELEELDLDENVIGHVCGGIILDALKKRKESKYR
;
A
#
# COMPACT_ATOMS: atom_id res chain seq x y z
N MET A 1 31.10 19.77 -33.51
CA MET A 1 29.89 19.37 -32.75
C MET A 1 30.29 18.60 -31.48
N ALA A 2 30.61 19.27 -30.36
CA ALA A 2 31.09 18.59 -29.13
C ALA A 2 30.57 19.19 -27.80
N LYS A 3 29.63 20.15 -27.84
CA LYS A 3 29.16 20.87 -26.64
C LYS A 3 28.00 20.19 -25.88
N GLY A 4 27.48 19.05 -26.35
CA GLY A 4 26.34 18.34 -25.74
C GLY A 4 26.68 17.41 -24.56
N LYS A 5 27.81 16.70 -24.61
CA LYS A 5 28.14 15.64 -23.63
C LYS A 5 28.61 16.14 -22.25
N LYS A 6 29.17 17.35 -22.15
CA LYS A 6 29.61 17.93 -20.85
C LYS A 6 28.43 18.36 -19.97
N LYS A 7 27.26 18.64 -20.55
CA LYS A 7 26.08 19.15 -19.82
C LYS A 7 25.25 18.04 -19.17
N SER A 8 25.26 16.81 -19.69
CA SER A 8 24.56 15.67 -19.06
C SER A 8 25.33 15.14 -17.86
N LYS A 9 26.65 14.89 -17.99
CA LYS A 9 27.48 14.40 -16.86
C LYS A 9 27.44 15.31 -15.62
N LYS A 10 27.30 16.62 -15.78
CA LYS A 10 27.19 17.56 -14.66
C LYS A 10 25.82 17.50 -13.97
N LYS A 11 24.76 17.18 -14.69
CA LYS A 11 23.42 16.98 -14.10
C LYS A 11 23.36 15.68 -13.30
N ASP A 12 23.99 14.62 -13.81
CA ASP A 12 24.01 13.32 -13.13
C ASP A 12 24.76 13.41 -11.79
N ALA A 13 25.93 14.07 -11.77
CA ALA A 13 26.69 14.31 -10.55
C ALA A 13 25.95 15.17 -9.50
N ALA A 14 25.17 16.17 -9.95
CA ALA A 14 24.39 17.00 -9.04
C ALA A 14 23.22 16.23 -8.42
N LEU A 15 22.57 15.36 -9.19
CA LEU A 15 21.49 14.50 -8.71
C LEU A 15 22.00 13.46 -7.70
N LEU A 16 23.15 12.82 -7.99
CA LEU A 16 23.82 11.88 -7.09
C LEU A 16 24.12 12.54 -5.74
N GLU A 17 24.69 13.75 -5.74
CA GLU A 17 24.99 14.48 -4.50
C GLU A 17 23.71 14.90 -3.75
N GLN A 18 22.66 15.32 -4.47
CA GLN A 18 21.37 15.65 -3.86
C GLN A 18 20.76 14.42 -3.15
N ASN A 19 20.80 13.24 -3.77
CA ASN A 19 20.34 11.99 -3.17
C ASN A 19 21.14 11.65 -1.92
N ALA A 20 22.47 11.71 -2.00
CA ALA A 20 23.35 11.44 -0.86
C ALA A 20 23.05 12.38 0.32
N GLN A 21 22.81 13.67 0.07
CA GLN A 21 22.44 14.64 1.11
C GLN A 21 21.10 14.32 1.76
N LEU A 22 20.08 13.94 0.97
CA LEU A 22 18.78 13.51 1.48
C LEU A 22 18.92 12.28 2.38
N LEU A 23 19.64 11.26 1.94
CA LEU A 23 19.86 10.02 2.69
C LEU A 23 20.63 10.24 3.99
N ARG A 24 21.67 11.09 3.99
CA ARG A 24 22.39 11.48 5.22
C ARG A 24 21.46 12.19 6.21
N ARG A 25 20.58 13.06 5.71
CA ARG A 25 19.56 13.74 6.53
C ARG A 25 18.57 12.73 7.12
N ILE A 26 18.12 11.74 6.34
CA ILE A 26 17.26 10.66 6.82
C ILE A 26 17.93 9.91 7.98
N LEU A 27 19.19 9.48 7.83
CA LEU A 27 19.90 8.79 8.92
C LEU A 27 19.96 9.62 10.20
N LYS A 28 20.31 10.90 10.08
CA LYS A 28 20.41 11.80 11.24
C LYS A 28 19.07 11.97 11.96
N LEU A 29 17.99 12.23 11.20
CA LEU A 29 16.67 12.43 11.77
C LEU A 29 16.07 11.13 12.32
N TYR A 30 16.35 9.98 11.70
CA TYR A 30 15.86 8.70 12.20
C TYR A 30 16.49 8.35 13.54
N ASP A 31 17.79 8.58 13.69
CA ASP A 31 18.50 8.40 14.97
C ASP A 31 17.96 9.35 16.05
N GLN A 32 17.76 10.63 15.70
CA GLN A 32 17.16 11.63 16.58
C GLN A 32 15.75 11.22 17.04
N TYR A 33 14.83 10.96 16.12
CA TYR A 33 13.45 10.58 16.46
C TYR A 33 13.35 9.24 17.18
N SER A 34 14.28 8.31 16.92
CA SER A 34 14.32 7.05 17.66
C SER A 34 14.73 7.30 19.11
N THR A 35 15.74 8.14 19.33
CA THR A 35 16.17 8.55 20.68
C THR A 35 15.05 9.28 21.43
N GLU A 36 14.37 10.23 20.79
CA GLU A 36 13.25 10.98 21.37
C GLU A 36 12.08 10.07 21.80
N GLN A 37 11.88 8.94 21.13
CA GLN A 37 10.79 8.00 21.41
C GLN A 37 11.23 6.75 22.19
N ASN A 38 12.43 6.76 22.79
CA ASN A 38 12.99 5.59 23.47
C ASN A 38 12.93 4.32 22.60
N SER A 39 13.34 4.46 21.34
CA SER A 39 13.34 3.41 20.32
C SER A 39 14.75 3.21 19.77
N VAL A 40 14.99 2.06 19.14
CA VAL A 40 16.25 1.75 18.47
C VAL A 40 16.08 1.79 16.95
N THR A 41 17.02 2.44 16.27
CA THR A 41 17.10 2.41 14.81
C THR A 41 17.25 0.99 14.27
N CYS A 42 16.50 0.67 13.22
CA CYS A 42 16.63 -0.61 12.53
C CYS A 42 18.00 -0.68 11.83
N THR A 43 18.80 -1.69 12.18
CA THR A 43 20.16 -1.88 11.63
C THR A 43 20.14 -2.16 10.13
N GLU A 44 19.14 -2.89 9.65
CA GLU A 44 18.99 -3.22 8.23
C GLU A 44 18.74 -1.95 7.42
N VAL A 45 17.76 -1.13 7.83
CA VAL A 45 17.46 0.16 7.22
C VAL A 45 18.69 1.07 7.20
N THR A 46 19.42 1.14 8.32
CA THR A 46 20.61 1.99 8.44
C THR A 46 21.72 1.54 7.48
N LYS A 47 21.95 0.22 7.33
CA LYS A 47 22.91 -0.35 6.38
C LYS A 47 22.50 -0.07 4.94
N THR A 48 21.23 -0.30 4.59
CA THR A 48 20.69 -0.04 3.25
C THR A 48 20.85 1.42 2.87
N ILE A 49 20.52 2.37 3.76
CA ILE A 49 20.67 3.79 3.45
C ILE A 49 22.14 4.18 3.26
N ARG A 50 23.08 3.61 4.02
CA ARG A 50 24.52 3.86 3.83
C ARG A 50 25.02 3.35 2.48
N LEU A 51 24.60 2.15 2.07
CA LEU A 51 24.93 1.61 0.76
C LEU A 51 24.40 2.51 -0.36
N LEU A 52 23.14 2.95 -0.26
CA LEU A 52 22.55 3.87 -1.24
C LEU A 52 23.28 5.23 -1.32
N ILE A 53 23.88 5.70 -0.21
CA ILE A 53 24.73 6.91 -0.23
C ILE A 53 26.00 6.67 -1.04
N GLU A 54 26.63 5.51 -0.91
CA GLU A 54 27.84 5.14 -1.65
C GLU A 54 27.57 4.96 -3.15
N GLU A 55 26.43 4.37 -3.48
CA GLU A 55 25.98 4.13 -4.86
C GLU A 55 25.34 5.37 -5.50
N GLY A 56 24.92 6.34 -4.68
CA GLY A 56 24.22 7.56 -5.10
C GLY A 56 22.78 7.32 -5.58
N GLU A 57 22.20 6.19 -5.20
CA GLU A 57 20.83 5.81 -5.54
C GLU A 57 19.79 6.47 -4.62
N SER A 58 18.52 6.43 -5.03
CA SER A 58 17.41 6.92 -4.22
C SER A 58 16.82 5.81 -3.35
N LEU A 59 16.24 6.18 -2.20
CA LEU A 59 15.54 5.23 -1.34
C LEU A 59 14.23 4.77 -2.00
N THR A 60 14.20 3.54 -2.50
CA THR A 60 13.04 2.96 -3.18
C THR A 60 12.38 1.84 -2.39
N ARG A 61 13.10 1.20 -1.47
CA ARG A 61 12.61 0.06 -0.68
C ARG A 61 13.12 0.14 0.74
N VAL A 62 12.25 -0.19 1.70
CA VAL A 62 12.60 -0.25 3.13
C VAL A 62 11.96 -1.47 3.76
N PHE A 63 12.74 -2.16 4.61
CA PHE A 63 12.29 -3.25 5.47
C PHE A 63 12.63 -2.90 6.93
N LEU A 64 11.61 -2.63 7.74
CA LEU A 64 11.74 -2.47 9.19
C LEU A 64 11.50 -3.81 9.87
N ARG A 65 12.47 -4.21 10.71
CA ARG A 65 12.43 -5.43 11.51
C ARG A 65 13.00 -5.14 12.90
N PRO A 66 12.63 -5.93 13.93
CA PRO A 66 13.25 -5.86 15.24
C PRO A 66 14.76 -6.03 15.14
N ASN A 67 15.49 -5.32 15.99
CA ASN A 67 16.93 -5.48 16.09
C ASN A 67 17.28 -6.63 17.05
N PRO A 68 17.76 -7.79 16.58
CA PRO A 68 18.04 -8.94 17.45
C PRO A 68 19.24 -8.69 18.37
N GLN A 69 20.15 -7.78 18.01
CA GLN A 69 21.45 -7.64 18.68
C GLN A 69 21.43 -6.74 19.92
N LYS A 70 20.30 -6.09 20.22
CA LYS A 70 20.09 -5.36 21.49
C LYS A 70 19.13 -6.07 22.44
N ALA A 71 18.69 -7.29 22.10
CA ALA A 71 18.14 -8.20 23.09
C ALA A 71 19.28 -8.55 24.06
N ILE A 72 19.19 -8.01 25.27
CA ILE A 72 20.21 -8.04 26.31
C ILE A 72 20.66 -9.50 26.54
N LYS A 73 21.97 -9.73 26.70
CA LYS A 73 22.48 -11.02 27.21
C LYS A 73 21.67 -11.37 28.46
N PRO A 74 21.12 -12.58 28.60
CA PRO A 74 20.36 -12.95 29.79
C PRO A 74 21.17 -12.56 31.01
N VAL A 75 20.58 -11.72 31.88
CA VAL A 75 21.22 -11.31 33.13
C VAL A 75 21.63 -12.60 33.83
N GLU A 76 22.93 -12.77 34.07
CA GLU A 76 23.43 -13.90 34.85
C GLU A 76 22.66 -13.91 36.17
N VAL A 77 21.91 -14.98 36.39
CA VAL A 77 21.10 -15.17 37.58
C VAL A 77 22.07 -15.29 38.75
N THR A 78 22.38 -14.18 39.41
CA THR A 78 23.00 -14.20 40.73
C THR A 78 21.92 -14.60 41.74
N ASP A 79 22.19 -15.59 42.58
CA ASP A 79 21.27 -16.23 43.55
C ASP A 79 20.66 -15.31 44.63
N GLU A 80 20.77 -13.98 44.49
CA GLU A 80 20.15 -13.02 45.38
C GLU A 80 18.81 -12.52 44.80
N PRO A 81 17.68 -12.71 45.52
CA PRO A 81 16.37 -12.25 45.09
C PRO A 81 16.30 -10.73 45.22
N LYS A 82 16.71 -10.01 44.18
CA LYS A 82 16.43 -8.57 44.04
C LYS A 82 14.98 -8.36 43.59
N PRO A 83 14.28 -7.34 44.12
CA PRO A 83 12.90 -7.06 43.73
C PRO A 83 12.81 -6.85 42.21
N VAL A 84 11.84 -7.51 41.58
CA VAL A 84 11.59 -7.63 40.12
C VAL A 84 11.24 -6.29 39.44
N ALA A 85 11.49 -5.15 40.08
CA ALA A 85 11.00 -3.84 39.66
C ALA A 85 11.88 -3.09 38.63
N GLU A 86 13.06 -3.60 38.28
CA GLU A 86 13.95 -2.95 37.31
C GLU A 86 14.35 -3.91 36.17
N ALA A 87 13.35 -4.53 35.54
CA ALA A 87 13.55 -5.03 34.18
C ALA A 87 13.73 -3.80 33.28
N PHE A 88 14.98 -3.50 32.90
CA PHE A 88 15.27 -2.46 31.92
C PHE A 88 14.36 -2.66 30.71
N PRO A 89 13.56 -1.64 30.30
CA PRO A 89 12.71 -1.79 29.14
C PRO A 89 13.62 -2.09 27.95
N ILE A 90 13.44 -3.28 27.36
CA ILE A 90 14.13 -3.66 26.14
C ILE A 90 13.71 -2.62 25.09
N LEU A 91 14.63 -1.75 24.70
CA LEU A 91 14.35 -0.73 23.69
C LEU A 91 14.11 -1.46 22.36
N GLN A 92 12.86 -1.48 21.92
CA GLN A 92 12.46 -2.10 20.67
C GLN A 92 12.54 -1.10 19.51
N THR A 93 12.58 -1.62 18.28
CA THR A 93 12.46 -0.80 17.08
C THR A 93 11.00 -0.44 16.88
N CYS A 94 10.67 0.85 16.97
CA CYS A 94 9.33 1.36 16.66
C CYS A 94 9.25 1.86 15.21
N VAL A 95 8.04 1.80 14.63
CA VAL A 95 7.77 2.24 13.26
C VAL A 95 7.74 3.77 13.14
N ARG A 96 7.10 4.43 14.12
CA ARG A 96 6.81 5.86 14.10
C ARG A 96 8.01 6.78 13.91
N PRO A 97 9.17 6.57 14.57
CA PRO A 97 10.35 7.40 14.33
C PRO A 97 10.73 7.44 12.85
N PHE A 98 10.69 6.29 12.17
CA PHE A 98 11.05 6.21 10.76
C PHE A 98 10.02 6.87 9.84
N VAL A 99 8.73 6.62 10.09
CA VAL A 99 7.64 7.26 9.33
C VAL A 99 7.68 8.78 9.46
N ARG A 100 7.98 9.30 10.66
CA ARG A 100 8.19 10.73 10.89
C ARG A 100 9.40 11.24 10.11
N THR A 101 10.50 10.50 10.08
CA THR A 101 11.66 10.87 9.25
C THR A 101 11.30 10.96 7.77
N LEU A 102 10.64 9.95 7.20
CA LEU A 102 10.19 9.96 5.81
C LEU A 102 9.29 11.17 5.52
N SER A 103 8.40 11.46 6.46
CA SER A 103 7.49 12.59 6.40
C SER A 103 8.20 13.94 6.42
N THR A 104 9.19 14.13 7.29
CA THR A 104 9.98 15.38 7.43
C THR A 104 10.94 15.59 6.25
N CYS A 105 11.43 14.50 5.67
CA CYS A 105 12.31 14.53 4.50
C CYS A 105 11.55 14.57 3.17
N GLU A 106 10.21 14.53 3.18
CA GLU A 106 9.36 14.53 1.99
C GLU A 106 9.75 13.44 0.97
N VAL A 107 10.09 12.24 1.46
CA VAL A 107 10.54 11.14 0.61
C VAL A 107 9.39 10.66 -0.27
N ASN A 108 9.54 10.84 -1.58
CA ASN A 108 8.56 10.49 -2.61
C ASN A 108 9.02 9.37 -3.57
N THR A 109 10.25 8.87 -3.41
CA THR A 109 10.82 7.80 -4.25
C THR A 109 10.54 6.39 -3.72
N LEU A 110 10.00 6.29 -2.50
CA LEU A 110 9.76 5.03 -1.81
C LEU A 110 8.60 4.28 -2.48
N LYS A 111 8.88 3.09 -3.01
CA LYS A 111 7.92 2.22 -3.70
C LYS A 111 7.48 1.04 -2.84
N VAL A 112 8.38 0.50 -2.01
CA VAL A 112 8.11 -0.66 -1.15
C VAL A 112 8.36 -0.28 0.30
N PHE A 113 7.35 -0.43 1.14
CA PHE A 113 7.44 -0.21 2.57
C PHE A 113 7.00 -1.47 3.32
N ALA A 114 7.94 -2.12 3.98
CA ALA A 114 7.71 -3.35 4.72
C ALA A 114 8.05 -3.17 6.21
N VAL A 115 7.17 -3.63 7.09
CA VAL A 115 7.33 -3.66 8.54
C VAL A 115 6.93 -5.06 9.01
N TRP A 116 7.87 -5.83 9.55
CA TRP A 116 7.59 -7.21 9.98
C TRP A 116 7.96 -7.41 11.44
N ASN A 117 7.13 -8.13 12.19
CA ASN A 117 7.35 -8.50 13.59
C ASN A 117 7.56 -7.30 14.52
N ILE A 118 6.97 -6.14 14.20
CA ILE A 118 7.00 -4.95 15.05
C ILE A 118 5.55 -4.63 15.41
N CYS A 119 5.22 -4.73 16.70
CA CYS A 119 3.90 -4.35 17.19
C CYS A 119 3.64 -2.88 16.88
N MET A 120 2.52 -2.59 16.24
CA MET A 120 2.10 -1.24 15.90
C MET A 120 0.89 -0.85 16.74
N ASP A 121 1.02 0.20 17.54
CA ASP A 121 -0.11 0.76 18.26
C ASP A 121 -1.00 1.61 17.31
N LEU A 122 -2.12 2.12 17.83
CA LEU A 122 -3.03 2.98 17.08
C LEU A 122 -2.34 4.23 16.50
N LEU A 123 -1.42 4.84 17.25
CA LEU A 123 -0.73 6.05 16.84
C LEU A 123 0.32 5.76 15.75
N ASP A 124 0.97 4.59 15.76
CA ASP A 124 1.86 4.12 14.70
C ASP A 124 1.09 3.98 13.39
N CYS A 125 -0.08 3.35 13.47
CA CYS A 125 -0.96 3.13 12.33
C CYS A 125 -1.50 4.46 11.78
N ILE A 126 -1.85 5.42 12.66
CA ILE A 126 -2.28 6.77 12.25
C ILE A 126 -1.14 7.52 11.54
N ASP A 127 0.07 7.56 12.12
CA ASP A 127 1.21 8.26 11.52
C ASP A 127 1.57 7.63 10.16
N LEU A 128 1.53 6.30 10.04
CA LEU A 128 1.71 5.59 8.76
C LEU A 128 0.61 5.94 7.76
N GLY A 129 -0.66 5.88 8.17
CA GLY A 129 -1.80 6.22 7.32
C GLY A 129 -1.74 7.67 6.82
N LEU A 130 -1.32 8.61 7.67
CA LEU A 130 -1.11 10.01 7.29
C LEU A 130 0.02 10.19 6.28
N TYR A 131 1.11 9.43 6.41
CA TYR A 131 2.19 9.43 5.43
C TYR A 131 1.71 8.89 4.07
N LEU A 132 1.04 7.74 4.07
CA LEU A 132 0.52 7.10 2.85
C LEU A 132 -0.58 7.92 2.15
N LYS A 133 -1.35 8.71 2.89
CA LYS A 133 -2.39 9.60 2.32
C LYS A 133 -1.84 10.79 1.53
N ARG A 134 -0.54 11.11 1.64
CA ARG A 134 0.04 12.26 0.95
C ARG A 134 0.03 12.05 -0.57
N PRO A 135 -0.41 13.04 -1.37
CA PRO A 135 -0.45 12.90 -2.84
C PRO A 135 0.92 12.64 -3.48
N THR A 136 2.01 13.03 -2.81
CA THR A 136 3.38 12.85 -3.28
C THR A 136 3.96 11.47 -2.93
N THR A 137 3.29 10.71 -2.07
CA THR A 137 3.78 9.41 -1.61
C THR A 137 3.13 8.32 -2.45
N ILE A 138 3.94 7.58 -3.21
CA ILE A 138 3.48 6.51 -4.11
C ILE A 138 4.12 5.20 -3.68
N VAL A 139 3.59 4.62 -2.60
CA VAL A 139 3.98 3.28 -2.15
C VAL A 139 3.15 2.26 -2.92
N GLN A 140 3.82 1.51 -3.79
CA GLN A 140 3.23 0.45 -4.60
C GLN A 140 2.97 -0.80 -3.78
N THR A 141 3.91 -1.16 -2.88
CA THR A 141 3.80 -2.36 -2.06
C THR A 141 3.91 -1.99 -0.57
N LEU A 142 2.87 -2.32 0.19
CA LEU A 142 2.82 -2.21 1.63
C LEU A 142 2.78 -3.61 2.25
N SER A 143 3.75 -3.93 3.09
CA SER A 143 3.80 -5.23 3.76
C SER A 143 3.91 -5.05 5.27
N LEU A 144 2.85 -5.37 5.99
CA LEU A 144 2.78 -5.29 7.45
C LEU A 144 2.52 -6.70 7.97
N LYS A 145 3.56 -7.45 8.34
CA LYS A 145 3.43 -8.86 8.74
C LYS A 145 3.69 -9.01 10.22
N ASP A 146 2.84 -9.76 10.93
CA ASP A 146 2.98 -10.01 12.37
C ASP A 146 3.14 -8.71 13.18
N CYS A 147 2.35 -7.69 12.82
CA CYS A 147 2.42 -6.35 13.42
C CYS A 147 1.36 -6.11 14.50
N LEU A 148 0.51 -7.10 14.78
CA LEU A 148 -0.61 -7.03 15.74
C LEU A 148 -1.51 -5.81 15.50
N LEU A 149 -1.79 -5.54 14.23
CA LEU A 149 -2.51 -4.35 13.80
C LEU A 149 -3.94 -4.33 14.32
N GLN A 150 -4.40 -3.13 14.67
CA GLN A 150 -5.83 -2.85 14.77
C GLN A 150 -6.36 -2.48 13.37
N PRO A 151 -7.51 -3.02 12.94
CA PRO A 151 -8.00 -2.89 11.56
C PRO A 151 -8.37 -1.45 11.15
N GLU A 152 -8.69 -0.58 12.10
CA GLU A 152 -9.28 0.75 11.86
C GLU A 152 -8.40 1.74 11.05
N PRO A 153 -7.06 1.86 11.18
CA PRO A 153 -6.36 3.03 10.66
C PRO A 153 -5.84 2.93 9.20
N LEU A 154 -6.01 1.81 8.50
CA LEU A 154 -5.42 1.60 7.16
C LEU A 154 -6.26 2.22 6.02
N TYR A 155 -6.42 3.54 6.06
CA TYR A 155 -7.40 4.27 5.23
C TYR A 155 -6.97 4.62 3.79
N ARG A 156 -5.84 4.16 3.29
CA ARG A 156 -5.52 4.20 1.86
C ARG A 156 -4.49 3.13 1.59
N LEU A 157 -4.91 2.17 0.78
CA LEU A 157 -4.17 0.96 0.59
C LEU A 157 -3.35 1.05 -0.69
N SER A 158 -2.14 0.49 -0.62
CA SER A 158 -1.18 0.40 -1.72
C SER A 158 -1.71 -0.51 -2.85
N THR A 159 -1.04 -0.52 -4.00
CA THR A 159 -1.36 -1.43 -5.11
C THR A 159 -1.27 -2.90 -4.67
N GLU A 160 -0.26 -3.21 -3.86
CA GLU A 160 -0.05 -4.54 -3.30
C GLU A 160 0.00 -4.44 -1.78
N ILE A 161 -0.77 -5.29 -1.11
CA ILE A 161 -0.96 -5.23 0.33
C ILE A 161 -0.76 -6.63 0.91
N TYR A 162 0.17 -6.74 1.84
CA TYR A 162 0.45 -7.98 2.57
C TYR A 162 0.25 -7.73 4.05
N LEU A 163 -0.79 -8.33 4.64
CA LEU A 163 -1.15 -8.15 6.04
C LEU A 163 -1.16 -9.48 6.80
N ASP A 164 -0.25 -10.38 6.46
CA ASP A 164 -0.16 -11.72 7.02
C ASP A 164 0.07 -11.70 8.55
N GLY A 165 -0.55 -12.64 9.28
CA GLY A 165 -0.26 -12.86 10.71
C GLY A 165 -0.70 -11.72 11.65
N ASN A 166 -1.67 -10.89 11.27
CA ASN A 166 -2.13 -9.78 12.11
C ASN A 166 -3.33 -10.09 13.00
N HIS A 167 -3.86 -11.31 12.93
CA HIS A 167 -4.96 -11.77 13.80
C HIS A 167 -6.21 -10.85 13.75
N PHE A 168 -6.53 -10.32 12.56
CA PHE A 168 -7.67 -9.40 12.42
C PHE A 168 -9.02 -10.03 12.73
N GLY A 169 -9.13 -11.35 12.56
CA GLY A 169 -10.38 -12.04 12.61
C GLY A 169 -11.32 -11.69 11.45
N CYS A 170 -12.54 -12.23 11.48
CA CYS A 170 -13.53 -11.99 10.42
C CYS A 170 -13.95 -10.53 10.32
N GLN A 171 -14.16 -9.86 11.46
CA GLN A 171 -14.61 -8.47 11.50
C GLN A 171 -13.53 -7.52 10.96
N GLY A 172 -12.28 -7.64 11.40
CA GLY A 172 -11.20 -6.79 10.92
C GLY A 172 -10.92 -7.02 9.43
N ALA A 173 -10.93 -8.26 8.96
CA ALA A 173 -10.84 -8.58 7.54
C ALA A 173 -12.01 -7.97 6.73
N PHE A 174 -13.24 -8.05 7.24
CA PHE A 174 -14.41 -7.45 6.59
C PHE A 174 -14.26 -5.93 6.47
N ASP A 175 -13.81 -5.25 7.52
CA ASP A 175 -13.63 -3.79 7.50
C ASP A 175 -12.58 -3.34 6.49
N ILE A 176 -11.46 -4.07 6.38
CA ILE A 176 -10.43 -3.83 5.35
C ILE A 176 -11.04 -3.96 3.94
N ILE A 177 -11.76 -5.05 3.67
CA ILE A 177 -12.35 -5.30 2.35
C ILE A 177 -13.46 -4.33 2.03
N LYS A 178 -14.26 -3.92 3.02
CA LYS A 178 -15.30 -2.92 2.85
C LYS A 178 -14.73 -1.59 2.36
N LEU A 179 -13.57 -1.16 2.86
CA LEU A 179 -12.90 0.05 2.36
C LEU A 179 -12.49 -0.10 0.89
N LEU A 180 -11.92 -1.24 0.51
CA LEU A 180 -11.55 -1.52 -0.88
C LEU A 180 -12.76 -1.59 -1.82
N LEU A 181 -13.85 -2.19 -1.36
CA LEU A 181 -15.12 -2.24 -2.08
C LEU A 181 -15.67 -0.84 -2.34
N LEU A 182 -15.69 0.02 -1.32
CA LEU A 182 -16.17 1.40 -1.45
C LEU A 182 -15.38 2.18 -2.52
N ASP A 183 -14.05 2.02 -2.54
CA ASP A 183 -13.20 2.65 -3.56
C ASP A 183 -13.48 2.08 -4.96
N CYS A 184 -13.64 0.76 -5.09
CA CYS A 184 -13.98 0.13 -6.38
C CYS A 184 -15.36 0.55 -6.89
N GLU A 185 -16.37 0.57 -6.03
CA GLU A 185 -17.74 0.96 -6.39
C GLU A 185 -17.83 2.41 -6.82
N LYS A 186 -17.16 3.31 -6.09
CA LYS A 186 -17.06 4.73 -6.48
C LYS A 186 -16.42 4.88 -7.85
N PHE A 187 -15.35 4.14 -8.12
CA PHE A 187 -14.69 4.17 -9.43
C PHE A 187 -15.62 3.68 -10.55
N LEU A 188 -16.36 2.59 -10.33
CA LEU A 188 -17.32 2.08 -11.31
C LEU A 188 -18.42 3.09 -11.61
N LEU A 189 -18.93 3.78 -10.59
CA LEU A 189 -19.92 4.85 -10.76
C LEU A 189 -19.36 5.99 -11.59
N ASP A 190 -18.14 6.46 -11.27
CA ASP A 190 -17.46 7.52 -12.02
C ASP A 190 -17.21 7.11 -13.49
N LYS A 191 -16.87 5.84 -13.74
CA LYS A 191 -16.69 5.28 -15.10
C LYS A 191 -18.02 5.27 -15.87
N GLN A 192 -19.11 4.86 -15.24
CA GLN A 192 -20.45 4.86 -15.84
C GLN A 192 -20.94 6.28 -16.16
N ASP A 193 -20.75 7.23 -15.25
CA ASP A 193 -21.14 8.63 -15.48
C ASP A 193 -20.34 9.27 -16.62
N LYS A 194 -19.03 9.01 -16.71
CA LYS A 194 -18.21 9.47 -17.83
C LYS A 194 -18.70 8.91 -19.18
N LEU A 195 -19.03 7.61 -19.22
CA LEU A 195 -19.57 6.97 -20.42
C LEU A 195 -20.91 7.58 -20.83
N ARG A 196 -21.79 7.87 -19.87
CA ARG A 196 -23.08 8.53 -20.13
C ARG A 196 -22.89 9.92 -20.73
N VAL A 197 -22.06 10.75 -20.12
CA VAL A 197 -21.77 12.11 -20.63
C VAL A 197 -21.15 12.05 -22.04
N GLU A 198 -20.27 11.08 -22.30
CA GLU A 198 -19.68 10.92 -23.63
C GLU A 198 -20.71 10.49 -24.68
N MET A 199 -21.66 9.61 -24.32
CA MET A 199 -22.76 9.22 -25.21
C MET A 199 -23.69 10.40 -25.51
N GLU A 200 -24.08 11.18 -24.49
CA GLU A 200 -24.93 12.37 -24.66
C GLU A 200 -24.25 13.44 -25.54
N LEU A 201 -22.94 13.65 -25.36
CA LEU A 201 -22.17 14.58 -26.21
C LEU A 201 -22.12 14.10 -27.66
N LYS A 202 -21.89 12.80 -27.90
CA LYS A 202 -21.88 12.23 -29.25
C LYS A 202 -23.25 12.35 -29.91
N GLU A 203 -24.34 12.17 -29.17
CA GLU A 203 -25.70 12.33 -29.66
C GLU A 203 -26.01 13.79 -30.01
N GLN A 204 -25.63 14.74 -29.16
CA GLN A 204 -25.78 16.18 -29.44
C GLN A 204 -24.96 16.61 -30.67
N GLU A 205 -23.72 16.14 -30.80
CA GLU A 205 -22.88 16.40 -31.97
C GLU A 205 -23.49 15.81 -33.24
N ALA A 206 -24.08 14.60 -33.17
CA ALA A 206 -24.76 13.98 -34.29
C ALA A 206 -26.00 14.79 -34.74
N LEU A 207 -26.82 15.24 -33.79
CA LEU A 207 -28.00 16.09 -34.05
C LEU A 207 -27.61 17.44 -34.66
N LEU A 208 -26.53 18.06 -34.18
CA LEU A 208 -26.00 19.31 -34.74
C LEU A 208 -25.50 19.13 -36.17
N ARG A 209 -24.81 18.02 -36.47
CA ARG A 209 -24.35 17.69 -37.83
C ARG A 209 -25.52 17.45 -38.78
N GLU A 210 -26.57 16.77 -38.33
CA GLU A 210 -27.79 16.54 -39.11
C GLU A 210 -28.50 17.87 -39.43
N ARG A 211 -28.64 18.76 -38.44
CA ARG A 211 -29.21 20.10 -38.66
C ARG A 211 -28.39 20.99 -39.61
N GLN A 212 -27.09 20.76 -39.71
CA GLN A 212 -26.21 21.51 -40.62
C GLN A 212 -26.11 20.87 -42.02
N GLY A 213 -26.79 19.76 -42.28
CA GLY A 213 -26.78 19.08 -43.58
C GLY A 213 -25.41 18.52 -43.98
N LEU A 214 -24.51 18.27 -43.02
CA LEU A 214 -23.20 17.68 -43.31
C LEU A 214 -23.33 16.16 -43.54
N PRO A 215 -22.65 15.59 -44.55
CA PRO A 215 -22.62 14.15 -44.76
C PRO A 215 -22.03 13.41 -43.55
N ARG A 216 -22.52 12.20 -43.27
CA ARG A 216 -21.87 11.28 -42.31
C ARG A 216 -20.46 10.98 -42.79
N GLU A 217 -19.48 11.61 -42.14
CA GLU A 217 -18.08 11.51 -42.50
C GLU A 217 -17.54 10.11 -42.11
N LEU A 218 -17.31 9.25 -43.12
CA LEU A 218 -16.43 8.07 -43.01
C LEU A 218 -15.01 8.59 -42.71
N THR A 219 -14.65 8.72 -41.45
CA THR A 219 -13.42 9.42 -41.05
C THR A 219 -12.26 8.47 -40.82
N GLU A 220 -11.50 8.20 -41.89
CA GLU A 220 -10.05 8.13 -41.76
C GLU A 220 -9.45 9.55 -41.80
N LYS A 221 -8.71 9.90 -40.73
CA LYS A 221 -7.59 10.87 -40.65
C LYS A 221 -7.89 12.36 -40.90
N LYS A 222 -7.79 13.18 -39.84
CA LYS A 222 -6.64 14.12 -39.59
C LYS A 222 -6.86 15.11 -38.42
N LYS A 223 -5.72 15.40 -37.75
CA LYS A 223 -5.32 16.57 -36.92
C LYS A 223 -5.32 16.40 -35.39
N LYS A 224 -4.10 16.22 -34.90
CA LYS A 224 -3.62 16.30 -33.51
C LYS A 224 -3.96 17.67 -32.89
N LYS A 225 -5.09 17.77 -32.19
CA LYS A 225 -5.10 18.41 -30.87
C LYS A 225 -4.84 17.27 -29.88
N LYS A 226 -3.82 17.39 -29.02
CA LYS A 226 -3.73 16.53 -27.84
C LYS A 226 -4.95 16.85 -26.97
N LYS A 227 -6.08 16.19 -27.22
CA LYS A 227 -7.05 15.89 -26.17
C LYS A 227 -6.23 15.08 -25.18
N LEU A 228 -6.10 15.54 -23.94
CA LEU A 228 -5.76 14.62 -22.87
C LEU A 228 -6.77 13.47 -22.99
N THR A 229 -6.27 12.30 -23.34
CA THR A 229 -7.06 11.09 -23.29
C THR A 229 -7.23 10.69 -21.84
N LEU A 230 -8.24 9.88 -21.54
CA LEU A 230 -8.43 9.32 -20.20
C LEU A 230 -7.15 8.59 -19.70
N ASP A 231 -6.34 8.11 -20.64
CA ASP A 231 -5.04 7.45 -20.44
C ASP A 231 -3.89 8.42 -20.07
N ASP A 232 -4.05 9.73 -20.32
CA ASP A 232 -3.05 10.76 -19.97
C ASP A 232 -3.25 11.31 -18.54
N MET A 233 -4.35 10.94 -17.86
CA MET A 233 -4.55 11.26 -16.46
C MET A 233 -3.91 10.16 -15.61
N PRO A 234 -3.05 10.49 -14.61
CA PRO A 234 -2.60 9.48 -13.67
C PRO A 234 -3.84 8.80 -13.08
N PRO A 235 -3.90 7.45 -13.05
CA PRO A 235 -5.08 6.74 -12.58
C PRO A 235 -5.34 7.22 -11.16
N PHE A 236 -6.54 7.75 -10.93
CA PHE A 236 -6.93 8.20 -9.60
C PHE A 236 -6.98 6.97 -8.69
N GLY A 237 -5.91 6.78 -7.92
CA GLY A 237 -5.79 5.76 -6.88
C GLY A 237 -5.14 4.45 -7.37
N PRO A 238 -4.21 3.84 -6.62
CA PRO A 238 -3.76 2.50 -6.92
C PRO A 238 -4.93 1.52 -6.77
N PHE A 239 -5.33 0.87 -7.86
CA PHE A 239 -6.15 -0.33 -7.76
C PHE A 239 -5.34 -1.41 -7.05
N VAL A 240 -5.99 -2.11 -6.13
CA VAL A 240 -5.32 -3.21 -5.44
C VAL A 240 -5.24 -4.41 -6.39
N THR A 241 -4.02 -4.78 -6.75
CA THR A 241 -3.73 -5.96 -7.57
C THR A 241 -3.49 -7.19 -6.72
N LYS A 242 -2.96 -7.03 -5.50
CA LYS A 242 -2.63 -8.14 -4.60
C LYS A 242 -3.08 -7.88 -3.17
N ILE A 243 -3.77 -8.84 -2.59
CA ILE A 243 -4.20 -8.84 -1.18
C ILE A 243 -3.75 -10.15 -0.55
N HIS A 244 -2.90 -10.07 0.47
CA HIS A 244 -2.55 -11.22 1.29
C HIS A 244 -3.03 -11.00 2.72
N LEU A 245 -3.84 -11.95 3.17
CA LEU A 245 -4.38 -12.07 4.52
C LEU A 245 -4.14 -13.49 5.04
N PHE A 246 -2.95 -14.02 4.74
CA PHE A 246 -2.50 -15.32 5.25
C PHE A 246 -2.53 -15.32 6.78
N ASP A 247 -3.06 -16.38 7.38
CA ASP A 247 -3.08 -16.60 8.84
C ASP A 247 -3.58 -15.37 9.64
N ASN A 248 -4.86 -15.00 9.43
CA ASN A 248 -5.46 -13.82 10.06
C ASN A 248 -6.67 -14.15 10.94
N ASP A 249 -6.76 -15.38 11.43
CA ASP A 249 -7.85 -15.89 12.27
C ASP A 249 -9.25 -15.70 11.65
N ILE A 250 -9.36 -15.78 10.32
CA ILE A 250 -10.66 -15.75 9.65
C ILE A 250 -11.29 -17.13 9.80
N ASP A 251 -12.02 -17.33 10.89
CA ASP A 251 -12.59 -18.62 11.27
C ASP A 251 -14.02 -18.53 11.83
N CYS A 252 -14.66 -19.70 11.92
CA CYS A 252 -16.01 -19.82 12.49
C CYS A 252 -16.01 -19.93 14.03
N LEU A 253 -14.87 -19.75 14.70
CA LEU A 253 -14.76 -19.86 16.17
C LEU A 253 -15.12 -18.55 16.88
N GLN A 254 -15.31 -17.47 16.11
CA GLN A 254 -15.73 -16.17 16.62
C GLN A 254 -17.16 -16.18 17.19
N PRO A 255 -17.55 -15.20 18.04
CA PRO A 255 -18.87 -15.16 18.70
C PRO A 255 -20.08 -15.23 17.76
N ASP A 256 -19.95 -14.71 16.54
CA ASP A 256 -21.00 -14.73 15.51
C ASP A 256 -20.86 -15.93 14.55
N GLY A 257 -19.86 -16.77 14.78
CA GLY A 257 -19.61 -18.05 14.14
C GLY A 257 -19.57 -18.00 12.61
N PHE A 258 -20.31 -18.90 11.96
CA PHE A 258 -20.35 -19.01 10.50
C PHE A 258 -20.91 -17.76 9.81
N ALA A 259 -21.79 -17.00 10.45
CA ALA A 259 -22.47 -15.87 9.82
C ALA A 259 -21.49 -14.73 9.47
N ILE A 260 -20.58 -14.40 10.39
CA ILE A 260 -19.58 -13.34 10.15
C ILE A 260 -18.56 -13.77 9.09
N VAL A 261 -18.09 -15.03 9.13
CA VAL A 261 -17.20 -15.58 8.09
C VAL A 261 -17.88 -15.49 6.72
N GLN A 262 -19.13 -15.92 6.62
CA GLN A 262 -19.87 -15.88 5.37
C GLN A 262 -20.03 -14.43 4.86
N GLN A 263 -20.28 -13.47 5.75
CA GLN A 263 -20.35 -12.05 5.41
C GLN A 263 -19.00 -11.53 4.88
N THR A 264 -17.90 -11.83 5.57
CA THR A 264 -16.54 -11.48 5.16
C THR A 264 -16.22 -12.06 3.79
N ILE A 265 -16.53 -13.34 3.56
CA ILE A 265 -16.28 -14.03 2.30
C ILE A 265 -17.15 -13.51 1.16
N ASN A 266 -18.41 -13.15 1.44
CA ASN A 266 -19.26 -12.49 0.45
C ASN A 266 -18.68 -11.13 0.03
N ALA A 267 -18.04 -10.39 0.94
CA ALA A 267 -17.36 -9.14 0.60
C ALA A 267 -16.15 -9.39 -0.31
N PHE A 268 -15.33 -10.41 -0.03
CA PHE A 268 -14.25 -10.84 -0.94
C PHE A 268 -14.78 -11.26 -2.31
N ALA A 269 -15.82 -12.08 -2.35
CA ALA A 269 -16.46 -12.52 -3.59
C ALA A 269 -16.95 -11.33 -4.42
N ARG A 270 -17.58 -10.34 -3.77
CA ARG A 270 -17.98 -9.10 -4.43
C ARG A 270 -16.78 -8.33 -4.97
N LEU A 271 -15.69 -8.22 -4.21
CA LEU A 271 -14.47 -7.54 -4.64
C LEU A 271 -13.86 -8.21 -5.87
N ILE A 272 -13.81 -9.54 -5.89
CA ILE A 272 -13.35 -10.34 -7.03
C ILE A 272 -14.21 -10.04 -8.26
N GLU A 273 -15.54 -9.99 -8.12
CA GLU A 273 -16.44 -9.74 -9.25
C GLU A 273 -16.26 -8.34 -9.86
N ILE A 274 -16.03 -7.31 -9.04
CA ILE A 274 -16.02 -5.91 -9.48
C ILE A 274 -14.63 -5.35 -9.81
N SER A 275 -13.58 -5.88 -9.19
CA SER A 275 -12.21 -5.38 -9.40
C SER A 275 -11.64 -5.91 -10.72
N GLU A 276 -11.37 -5.02 -11.67
CA GLU A 276 -10.76 -5.39 -12.96
C GLU A 276 -9.27 -5.77 -12.78
N GLU A 277 -8.57 -5.10 -11.86
CA GLU A 277 -7.12 -5.18 -11.65
C GLU A 277 -6.69 -6.20 -10.59
N LEU A 278 -7.60 -6.77 -9.80
CA LEU A 278 -7.23 -7.76 -8.78
C LEU A 278 -6.65 -9.01 -9.45
N GLU A 279 -5.40 -9.32 -9.17
CA GLU A 279 -4.65 -10.47 -9.71
C GLU A 279 -4.51 -11.60 -8.68
N GLU A 280 -4.30 -11.25 -7.40
CA GLU A 280 -3.95 -12.20 -6.35
C GLU A 280 -4.74 -11.91 -5.06
N LEU A 281 -5.35 -12.97 -4.52
CA LEU A 281 -5.99 -12.98 -3.21
C LEU A 281 -5.52 -14.22 -2.47
N ASP A 282 -4.76 -14.01 -1.40
CA ASP A 282 -4.22 -15.06 -0.54
C ASP A 282 -4.96 -15.04 0.81
N LEU A 283 -5.64 -16.15 1.09
CA LEU A 283 -6.41 -16.42 2.30
C LEU A 283 -5.95 -17.73 2.97
N ASP A 284 -4.76 -18.22 2.64
CA ASP A 284 -4.26 -19.48 3.19
C ASP A 284 -4.10 -19.41 4.72
N GLU A 285 -4.09 -20.59 5.37
CA GLU A 285 -4.09 -20.75 6.83
C GLU A 285 -5.24 -20.05 7.58
N ASN A 286 -6.33 -19.73 6.89
CA ASN A 286 -7.60 -19.34 7.51
C ASN A 286 -8.61 -20.49 7.50
N VAL A 287 -9.48 -20.57 8.51
CA VAL A 287 -10.48 -21.65 8.65
C VAL A 287 -11.83 -21.22 8.08
N ILE A 288 -11.87 -20.92 6.78
CA ILE A 288 -13.08 -20.41 6.10
C ILE A 288 -14.13 -21.50 5.80
N GLY A 289 -13.71 -22.76 5.71
CA GLY A 289 -14.57 -23.91 5.43
C GLY A 289 -15.00 -24.05 3.96
N HIS A 290 -15.53 -25.24 3.61
CA HIS A 290 -15.86 -25.62 2.23
C HIS A 290 -16.96 -24.76 1.58
N VAL A 291 -17.98 -24.35 2.36
CA VAL A 291 -19.09 -23.52 1.85
C VAL A 291 -18.58 -22.17 1.38
N CYS A 292 -17.76 -21.49 2.19
CA CYS A 292 -17.15 -20.21 1.86
C CYS A 292 -16.15 -20.33 0.70
N GLY A 293 -15.38 -21.42 0.65
CA GLY A 293 -14.53 -21.73 -0.51
C GLY A 293 -15.34 -21.84 -1.81
N GLY A 294 -16.54 -22.42 -1.74
CA GLY A 294 -17.48 -22.46 -2.87
C GLY A 294 -17.93 -21.08 -3.36
N ILE A 295 -18.20 -20.16 -2.43
CA ILE A 295 -18.60 -18.77 -2.75
C ILE A 295 -17.49 -18.05 -3.54
N ILE A 296 -16.23 -18.17 -3.09
CA ILE A 296 -15.07 -17.58 -3.79
C ILE A 296 -14.93 -18.18 -5.19
N LEU A 297 -15.04 -19.51 -5.29
CA LEU A 297 -14.93 -20.21 -6.57
C LEU A 297 -16.00 -19.75 -7.57
N ASP A 298 -17.24 -19.56 -7.12
CA ASP A 298 -18.32 -19.09 -7.98
C ASP A 298 -18.14 -17.63 -8.42
N ALA A 299 -17.61 -16.75 -7.55
CA ALA A 299 -17.21 -15.40 -7.93
C ALA A 299 -16.12 -15.40 -9.01
N LEU A 300 -15.10 -16.26 -8.87
CA LEU A 300 -14.04 -16.42 -9.86
C LEU A 300 -14.58 -16.92 -11.21
N LYS A 301 -15.52 -17.89 -11.20
CA LYS A 301 -16.19 -18.37 -12.43
C LYS A 301 -16.95 -17.24 -13.13
N LYS A 302 -17.76 -16.47 -12.39
CA LYS A 302 -18.49 -15.33 -12.95
C LYS A 302 -17.57 -14.28 -13.55
N ARG A 303 -16.46 -13.95 -12.87
CA ARG A 303 -15.44 -13.01 -13.39
C ARG A 303 -14.78 -13.54 -14.66
N LYS A 304 -14.53 -14.85 -14.73
CA LYS A 304 -14.01 -15.48 -15.95
C LYS A 304 -15.02 -15.35 -17.09
N GLU A 305 -16.29 -15.67 -16.85
CA GLU A 305 -17.36 -15.58 -17.86
C GLU A 305 -17.60 -14.16 -18.38
N SER A 306 -17.47 -13.14 -17.52
CA SER A 306 -17.64 -11.73 -17.94
C SER A 306 -16.52 -11.23 -18.85
N LYS A 307 -15.29 -11.76 -18.73
CA LYS A 307 -14.16 -11.40 -19.61
C LYS A 307 -14.29 -11.95 -21.04
N TYR A 308 -15.17 -12.93 -21.26
CA TYR A 308 -15.39 -13.54 -22.58
C TYR A 308 -16.70 -13.06 -23.27
N ARG A 309 -17.36 -12.02 -22.73
CA ARG A 309 -18.51 -11.36 -23.35
C ARG A 309 -18.10 -10.02 -23.96
#